data_AF-A0A1M4ZBR1-F1
#
_entry.id   AF-A0A1M4ZBR1-F1
#
_cell.length_a   1.000
_cell.length_b   1.000
_cell.length_c   1.000
_cell.angle_alpha   90.00
_cell.angle_beta   90.00
_cell.angle_gamma   90.00
#
_symmetry.space_group_name_H-M   'P 1'
#
loop_
_entity.id
_entity.type
_entity.pdbx_description
1 polymer ?
#
loop_
_entity_poly.entity_id
_entity_poly.type
_entity_poly.pdbx_seq_one_letter_code
_entity_poly.pdbx_strand_id
1 'polypeptide(L)'
;MIFDFYPWKMDIDIKATEQLYERKDYAKDRNANQTMLEAMSEKQKDFFVSVGVDILKAKVTEKVYNIPSDGELSGGKIYSRTLDFLMCGKFLSIPDYQEEIYSDEDIFGMNFPDSLQVISMPEEQKIPVFDIDGWGCVFKHPLFRFGEEDVTKWDCGYIAGTILLMKDL
;
A
#
# COMPACT_ATOMS: atom_id res chain seq x y z
N MET A 1 -2.91 -11.55 -13.53
CA MET A 1 -1.49 -11.68 -13.91
C MET A 1 -0.71 -11.88 -12.64
N ILE A 2 0.19 -12.87 -12.62
CA ILE A 2 0.94 -13.21 -11.42
C ILE A 2 2.17 -12.31 -11.29
N PHE A 3 2.26 -11.60 -10.18
CA PHE A 3 3.42 -10.79 -9.79
C PHE A 3 4.09 -11.39 -8.56
N ASP A 4 5.41 -11.37 -8.56
CA ASP A 4 6.25 -11.79 -7.43
C ASP A 4 6.94 -10.55 -6.86
N PHE A 5 6.37 -10.04 -5.77
CA PHE A 5 6.85 -8.92 -4.99
C PHE A 5 7.24 -9.44 -3.60
N TYR A 6 8.14 -10.43 -3.57
CA TYR A 6 8.52 -11.17 -2.37
C TYR A 6 8.57 -10.29 -1.10
N PRO A 7 7.92 -10.71 0.00
CA PRO A 7 7.27 -12.00 0.23
C PRO A 7 5.84 -12.11 -0.30
N TRP A 8 5.33 -11.06 -0.97
CA TRP A 8 4.01 -11.08 -1.57
C TRP A 8 4.03 -11.65 -2.98
N LYS A 9 3.19 -12.65 -3.21
CA LYS A 9 2.83 -13.08 -4.55
C LYS A 9 1.37 -12.74 -4.76
N MET A 10 1.05 -12.15 -5.89
CA MET A 10 -0.30 -11.62 -6.15
C MET A 10 -0.78 -12.00 -7.53
N ASP A 11 -2.06 -12.31 -7.67
CA ASP A 11 -2.73 -12.38 -8.95
C ASP A 11 -3.53 -11.09 -9.17
N ILE A 12 -2.98 -10.18 -9.96
CA ILE A 12 -3.53 -8.85 -10.22
C ILE A 12 -4.30 -8.84 -11.54
N ASP A 13 -5.55 -8.41 -11.51
CA ASP A 13 -6.33 -8.09 -12.70
C ASP A 13 -6.07 -6.64 -13.11
N ILE A 14 -5.11 -6.48 -14.04
CA ILE A 14 -4.68 -5.18 -14.56
C ILE A 14 -5.85 -4.44 -15.20
N LYS A 15 -6.67 -5.12 -16.02
CA LYS A 15 -7.80 -4.50 -16.72
C LYS A 15 -8.88 -4.05 -15.73
N ALA A 16 -9.18 -4.87 -14.73
CA ALA A 16 -10.12 -4.47 -13.69
C ALA A 16 -9.58 -3.31 -12.86
N THR A 17 -8.26 -3.22 -12.66
CA THR A 17 -7.61 -2.09 -11.96
C THR A 17 -7.70 -0.81 -12.78
N GLU A 18 -7.40 -0.85 -14.08
CA GLU A 18 -7.56 0.30 -14.98
C GLU A 18 -9.01 0.81 -14.95
N GLN A 19 -9.98 -0.11 -15.11
CA GLN A 19 -11.40 0.24 -15.05
C GLN A 19 -11.84 0.75 -13.67
N LEU A 20 -11.22 0.30 -12.58
CA LEU A 20 -11.47 0.84 -11.24
C LEU A 20 -11.12 2.33 -11.22
N TYR A 21 -9.96 2.70 -11.73
CA TYR A 21 -9.52 4.10 -11.79
C TYR A 21 -10.22 4.92 -12.88
N GLU A 22 -10.82 4.32 -13.90
CA GLU A 22 -11.76 5.03 -14.78
C GLU A 22 -13.00 5.49 -14.01
N ARG A 23 -13.50 4.66 -13.07
CA ARG A 23 -14.76 4.87 -12.35
C ARG A 23 -14.61 5.61 -11.02
N LYS A 24 -13.51 5.41 -10.31
CA LYS A 24 -13.27 5.98 -8.97
C LYS A 24 -12.05 6.90 -9.00
N ASP A 25 -12.17 8.01 -8.26
CA ASP A 25 -11.08 8.95 -8.00
C ASP A 25 -10.85 9.02 -6.49
N TYR A 26 -9.70 8.53 -6.05
CA TYR A 26 -9.33 8.51 -4.62
C TYR A 26 -8.41 9.68 -4.25
N ALA A 27 -8.06 10.55 -5.20
CA ALA A 27 -7.20 11.69 -4.95
C ALA A 27 -7.90 12.67 -4.00
N LYS A 28 -7.18 13.06 -2.94
CA LYS A 28 -7.63 14.09 -1.99
C LYS A 28 -7.15 15.48 -2.39
N ASP A 29 -5.98 15.54 -3.01
CA ASP A 29 -5.36 16.76 -3.53
C ASP A 29 -4.65 16.44 -4.85
N ARG A 30 -5.24 16.85 -5.97
CA ARG A 30 -4.67 16.60 -7.30
C ARG A 30 -3.31 17.25 -7.52
N ASN A 31 -3.02 18.36 -6.84
CA ASN A 31 -1.71 19.00 -6.96
C ASN A 31 -0.63 18.15 -6.29
N ALA A 32 -0.94 17.53 -5.15
CA ALA A 32 -0.04 16.59 -4.48
C ALA A 32 0.24 15.37 -5.37
N ASN A 33 -0.80 14.80 -5.99
CA ASN A 33 -0.64 13.71 -6.95
C ASN A 33 0.22 14.10 -8.16
N GLN A 34 -0.05 15.27 -8.76
CA GLN A 34 0.72 15.77 -9.91
C GLN A 34 2.20 15.98 -9.54
N THR A 35 2.46 16.64 -8.42
CA THR A 35 3.83 16.87 -7.91
C THR A 35 4.56 15.54 -7.67
N MET A 36 3.84 14.55 -7.13
CA MET A 36 4.42 13.22 -6.90
C MET A 36 4.74 12.52 -8.22
N LEU A 37 3.83 12.53 -9.19
CA LEU A 37 4.04 11.93 -10.51
C LEU A 37 5.20 12.56 -11.27
N GLU A 38 5.34 13.90 -11.20
CA GLU A 38 6.45 14.62 -11.83
C GLU A 38 7.81 14.26 -11.21
N ALA A 39 7.83 14.00 -9.90
CA ALA A 39 9.04 13.62 -9.18
C ALA A 39 9.42 12.13 -9.34
N MET A 40 8.52 11.28 -9.85
CA MET A 40 8.80 9.85 -10.03
C MET A 40 9.86 9.59 -11.12
N SER A 41 10.72 8.61 -10.88
CA SER A 41 11.59 8.04 -11.91
C SER A 41 10.76 7.29 -12.96
N GLU A 42 11.36 7.00 -14.12
CA GLU A 42 10.69 6.17 -15.15
C GLU A 42 10.34 4.78 -14.60
N LYS A 43 11.24 4.15 -13.84
CA LYS A 43 10.99 2.84 -13.24
C LYS A 43 9.82 2.84 -12.25
N GLN A 44 9.68 3.91 -11.46
CA GLN A 44 8.52 4.07 -10.56
C GLN A 44 7.23 4.20 -11.36
N LYS A 45 7.23 4.99 -12.43
CA LYS A 45 6.07 5.12 -13.33
C LYS A 45 5.72 3.78 -13.99
N ASP A 46 6.71 3.09 -14.52
CA ASP A 46 6.56 1.79 -15.17
C ASP A 46 5.98 0.74 -14.23
N PHE A 47 6.36 0.75 -12.95
CA PHE A 47 5.75 -0.11 -11.93
C PHE A 47 4.23 0.12 -11.87
N PHE A 48 3.77 1.38 -11.70
CA PHE A 48 2.34 1.67 -11.56
C PHE A 48 1.56 1.37 -12.84
N VAL A 49 2.14 1.66 -14.01
CA VAL A 49 1.56 1.27 -15.31
C VAL A 49 1.43 -0.24 -15.41
N SER A 50 2.43 -1.01 -14.96
CA SER A 50 2.41 -2.48 -15.05
C SER A 50 1.31 -3.13 -14.22
N VAL A 51 0.83 -2.46 -13.17
CA VAL A 51 -0.26 -2.93 -12.30
C VAL A 51 -1.60 -2.22 -12.57
N GLY A 52 -1.66 -1.34 -13.59
CA GLY A 52 -2.89 -0.65 -14.00
C GLY A 52 -3.33 0.49 -13.09
N VAL A 53 -2.44 1.02 -12.24
CA VAL A 53 -2.76 2.06 -11.25
C VAL A 53 -2.59 3.45 -11.87
N ASP A 54 -3.64 4.28 -11.78
CA ASP A 54 -3.57 5.70 -12.12
C ASP A 54 -3.14 6.53 -10.90
N ILE A 55 -1.88 6.98 -10.92
CA ILE A 55 -1.31 7.82 -9.85
C ILE A 55 -2.05 9.13 -9.66
N LEU A 56 -2.63 9.72 -10.69
CA LEU A 56 -3.35 10.99 -10.56
C LEU A 56 -4.67 10.85 -9.80
N LYS A 57 -5.16 9.62 -9.66
CA LYS A 57 -6.39 9.25 -8.95
C LYS A 57 -6.13 8.41 -7.70
N ALA A 58 -4.87 8.08 -7.40
CA ALA A 58 -4.49 7.41 -6.17
C ALA A 58 -4.61 8.34 -4.96
N LYS A 59 -4.63 7.77 -3.75
CA LYS A 59 -4.79 8.56 -2.53
C LYS A 59 -3.42 9.03 -2.03
N VAL A 60 -3.10 10.30 -2.30
CA VAL A 60 -1.95 10.97 -1.69
C VAL A 60 -2.41 11.73 -0.44
N THR A 61 -1.71 11.53 0.68
CA THR A 61 -1.95 12.26 1.93
C THR A 61 -0.65 12.85 2.43
N GLU A 62 -0.65 14.15 2.72
CA GLU A 62 0.50 14.88 3.25
C GLU A 62 0.20 15.35 4.68
N LYS A 63 1.18 15.25 5.57
CA LYS A 63 1.09 15.72 6.95
C LYS A 63 2.42 16.29 7.42
N VAL A 64 2.36 17.33 8.24
CA VAL A 64 3.51 17.86 8.98
C VAL A 64 3.30 17.57 10.45
N TYR A 65 4.21 16.82 11.05
CA TYR A 65 4.24 16.54 12.47
C TYR A 65 5.20 17.51 13.16
N ASN A 66 4.72 18.20 14.18
CA ASN A 66 5.57 19.02 15.04
C ASN A 66 6.07 18.14 16.20
N ILE A 67 7.38 17.96 16.30
CA ILE A 67 8.03 17.27 17.41
C ILE A 67 8.39 18.34 18.44
N PRO A 68 7.73 18.36 19.61
CA PRO A 68 8.08 19.30 20.67
C PRO A 68 9.49 18.98 21.19
N SER A 69 10.21 20.01 21.63
CA SER A 69 11.44 19.81 22.39
C SER A 69 11.10 19.31 23.78
N ASP A 70 11.87 18.36 24.29
CA ASP A 70 11.74 17.80 25.64
C ASP A 70 12.87 18.23 26.58
N GLY A 71 13.69 19.20 26.16
CA GLY A 71 14.80 19.75 26.94
C GLY A 71 16.12 19.01 26.76
N GLU A 72 16.11 17.77 26.27
CA GLU A 72 17.31 17.01 25.91
C GLU A 72 17.54 16.98 24.39
N LEU A 73 16.46 16.87 23.61
CA LEU A 73 16.50 16.93 22.15
C LEU A 73 15.87 18.23 21.65
N SER A 74 16.51 18.86 20.66
CA SER A 74 15.88 19.94 19.92
C SER A 74 14.67 19.39 19.16
N GLY A 75 13.50 19.97 19.41
CA GLY A 75 12.29 19.66 18.65
C GLY A 75 12.47 19.98 17.16
N GLY A 76 11.50 19.60 16.33
CA GLY A 76 11.60 19.73 14.88
C GLY A 76 10.28 19.54 14.17
N LYS A 77 10.34 19.48 12.84
CA LYS A 77 9.18 19.18 12.00
C LYS A 77 9.51 18.03 11.08
N ILE A 78 8.63 17.04 11.04
CA ILE A 78 8.71 15.94 10.06
C ILE A 78 7.58 16.12 9.07
N TYR A 79 7.93 16.21 7.80
CA TYR A 79 6.98 16.06 6.71
C TYR A 79 6.83 14.58 6.35
N SER A 80 5.59 14.12 6.24
CA SER A 80 5.26 12.80 5.73
C SER A 80 4.32 12.91 4.54
N ARG A 81 4.60 12.13 3.50
CA ARG A 81 3.71 11.90 2.37
C ARG A 81 3.43 10.40 2.26
N THR A 82 2.16 10.03 2.19
CA THR A 82 1.73 8.65 1.93
C THR A 82 1.06 8.58 0.57
N LEU A 83 1.46 7.61 -0.25
CA LEU A 83 0.75 7.21 -1.46
C LEU A 83 0.08 5.86 -1.20
N ASP A 84 -1.24 5.87 -1.08
CA ASP A 84 -2.07 4.68 -0.99
C ASP A 84 -2.75 4.42 -2.35
N PHE A 85 -2.61 3.21 -2.89
CA PHE A 85 -3.20 2.80 -4.17
C PHE A 85 -3.88 1.45 -4.06
N LEU A 86 -4.83 1.17 -4.96
CA LEU A 86 -5.60 -0.07 -5.00
C LEU A 86 -5.34 -0.83 -6.29
N MET A 87 -5.32 -2.14 -6.19
CA MET A 87 -5.26 -3.06 -7.31
C MET A 87 -6.42 -4.06 -7.16
N CYS A 88 -7.05 -4.42 -8.27
CA CYS A 88 -8.01 -5.52 -8.31
C CYS A 88 -7.24 -6.84 -8.38
N GLY A 89 -7.51 -7.78 -7.48
CA GLY A 89 -6.78 -9.03 -7.41
C GLY A 89 -6.82 -9.69 -6.04
N LYS A 90 -5.96 -10.68 -5.86
CA LYS A 90 -5.84 -11.44 -4.60
C LYS A 90 -4.40 -11.81 -4.27
N PHE A 91 -4.13 -12.02 -2.98
CA PHE A 91 -2.88 -12.57 -2.52
C PHE A 91 -2.81 -14.08 -2.79
N LEU A 92 -1.64 -14.51 -3.26
CA LEU A 92 -1.21 -15.91 -3.35
C LEU A 92 -0.19 -16.24 -2.27
N SER A 93 0.57 -15.24 -1.81
CA SER A 93 1.35 -15.34 -0.58
C SER A 93 1.38 -14.04 0.20
N ILE A 94 1.53 -14.16 1.52
CA ILE A 94 1.70 -13.05 2.46
C ILE A 94 2.78 -13.41 3.49
N PRO A 95 3.45 -12.42 4.10
CA PRO A 95 4.29 -12.64 5.27
C PRO A 95 3.48 -13.03 6.52
N ASP A 96 4.08 -13.81 7.41
CA ASP A 96 3.49 -14.30 8.67
C ASP A 96 2.86 -13.22 9.56
N TYR A 97 3.47 -12.04 9.69
CA TYR A 97 2.89 -10.94 10.48
C TYR A 97 1.51 -10.49 9.93
N GLN A 98 1.27 -10.63 8.63
CA GLN A 98 -0.03 -10.31 8.05
C GLN A 98 -1.05 -11.39 8.34
N GLU A 99 -0.65 -12.66 8.35
CA GLU A 99 -1.52 -13.73 8.84
C GLU A 99 -1.93 -13.44 10.29
N GLU A 100 -1.00 -13.07 11.17
CA GLU A 100 -1.31 -12.71 12.57
C GLU A 100 -2.35 -11.57 12.68
N ILE A 101 -2.23 -10.52 11.85
CA ILE A 101 -3.15 -9.37 11.86
C ILE A 101 -4.51 -9.72 11.27
N TYR A 102 -4.53 -10.48 10.17
CA TYR A 102 -5.74 -10.73 9.39
C TYR A 102 -6.49 -11.99 9.81
N SER A 103 -5.90 -12.79 10.71
CA SER A 103 -6.58 -13.89 11.40
C SER A 103 -7.61 -13.40 12.41
N ASP A 104 -7.73 -12.10 12.71
CA ASP A 104 -8.73 -11.62 13.65
C ASP A 104 -10.17 -11.86 13.11
N GLU A 105 -10.90 -12.82 13.70
CA GLU A 105 -12.27 -13.20 13.33
C GLU A 105 -13.24 -12.01 13.41
N ASP A 106 -13.08 -11.14 14.39
CA ASP A 106 -14.00 -10.02 14.63
C ASP A 106 -13.85 -8.93 13.56
N ILE A 107 -12.67 -8.85 12.92
CA ILE A 107 -12.35 -7.83 11.92
C ILE A 107 -12.47 -8.37 10.48
N PHE A 108 -12.06 -9.61 10.23
CA PHE A 108 -11.95 -10.18 8.88
C PHE A 108 -12.79 -11.43 8.65
N GLY A 109 -13.52 -11.91 9.68
CA GLY A 109 -14.45 -13.03 9.59
C GLY A 109 -13.81 -14.39 9.29
N MET A 110 -12.49 -14.50 9.46
CA MET A 110 -11.59 -15.63 9.13
C MET A 110 -12.05 -16.53 7.98
N ASN A 111 -11.41 -16.44 6.81
CA ASN A 111 -11.35 -17.52 5.82
C ASN A 111 -10.20 -17.24 4.85
N PHE A 112 -8.95 -17.44 5.29
CA PHE A 112 -7.88 -17.55 4.31
C PHE A 112 -8.14 -18.78 3.43
N PRO A 113 -7.96 -18.68 2.11
CA PRO A 113 -8.05 -19.87 1.28
C PRO A 113 -6.88 -20.80 1.61
N ASP A 114 -7.10 -22.11 1.63
CA ASP A 114 -6.06 -23.13 1.84
C ASP A 114 -4.86 -23.00 0.87
N SER A 115 -5.08 -22.31 -0.25
CA SER A 115 -4.08 -22.03 -1.28
C SER A 115 -3.19 -20.82 -0.98
N LEU A 116 -3.49 -20.01 0.04
CA LEU A 116 -2.66 -18.89 0.45
C LEU A 116 -1.40 -19.40 1.13
N GLN A 117 -0.25 -19.02 0.60
CA GLN A 117 1.03 -19.36 1.19
C GLN A 117 1.46 -18.30 2.21
N VAL A 118 1.77 -18.75 3.43
CA VAL A 118 2.36 -17.86 4.45
C VAL A 118 3.88 -18.01 4.43
N ILE A 119 4.57 -16.89 4.31
CA ILE A 119 6.03 -16.81 4.27
C ILE A 119 6.51 -16.35 5.64
N SER A 120 7.26 -17.21 6.33
CA SER A 120 7.86 -16.80 7.60
C SER A 120 9.01 -15.82 7.36
N MET A 121 8.96 -14.67 8.03
CA MET A 121 9.97 -13.63 7.91
C MET A 121 11.00 -13.74 9.04
N PRO A 122 12.30 -13.50 8.78
CA PRO A 122 13.29 -13.43 9.85
C PRO A 122 13.00 -12.23 10.76
N GLU A 123 13.43 -12.29 12.03
CA GLU A 123 13.13 -11.26 13.04
C GLU A 123 13.57 -9.85 12.57
N GLU A 124 14.71 -9.74 11.90
CA GLU A 124 15.25 -8.47 11.40
C GLU A 124 14.43 -7.88 10.24
N GLN A 125 13.55 -8.67 9.62
CA GLN A 125 12.69 -8.28 8.50
C GLN A 125 11.23 -8.62 8.76
N LYS A 126 10.81 -8.64 10.03
CA LYS A 126 9.43 -8.99 10.42
C LYS A 126 8.38 -8.12 9.73
N ILE A 127 8.75 -6.88 9.36
CA ILE A 127 7.94 -6.00 8.50
C ILE A 127 8.69 -5.82 7.17
N PRO A 128 8.49 -6.73 6.19
CA PRO A 128 9.09 -6.63 4.87
C PRO A 128 8.60 -5.38 4.13
N VAL A 129 9.42 -4.94 3.18
CA VAL A 129 9.13 -3.83 2.28
C VAL A 129 9.62 -4.21 0.89
N PHE A 130 8.78 -4.01 -0.13
CA PHE A 130 9.16 -4.17 -1.52
C PHE A 130 9.76 -2.86 -2.06
N ASP A 131 10.93 -2.93 -2.68
CA ASP A 131 11.60 -1.75 -3.24
C ASP A 131 11.09 -1.43 -4.65
N ILE A 132 10.55 -0.22 -4.82
CA ILE A 132 10.18 0.36 -6.11
C ILE A 132 11.16 1.49 -6.42
N ASP A 133 12.37 1.13 -6.84
CA ASP A 133 13.43 2.07 -7.21
C ASP A 133 13.69 3.08 -6.07
N GLY A 134 13.97 2.55 -4.87
CA GLY A 134 14.19 3.33 -3.64
C GLY A 134 12.91 3.70 -2.86
N TRP A 135 11.72 3.37 -3.37
CA TRP A 135 10.48 3.53 -2.61
C TRP A 135 10.07 2.24 -1.92
N GLY A 136 10.03 2.31 -0.59
CA GLY A 136 9.51 1.22 0.20
C GLY A 136 7.99 1.09 0.11
N CYS A 137 7.52 -0.01 -0.48
CA CYS A 137 6.10 -0.35 -0.61
C CYS A 137 5.72 -1.53 0.28
N VAL A 138 4.57 -1.43 0.95
CA VAL A 138 3.95 -2.53 1.68
C VAL A 138 2.58 -2.81 1.07
N PHE A 139 2.36 -4.06 0.68
CA PHE A 139 1.07 -4.54 0.17
C PHE A 139 0.25 -5.14 1.31
N LYS A 140 -1.04 -4.83 1.38
CA LYS A 140 -1.90 -5.20 2.49
C LYS A 140 -3.38 -5.17 2.12
N HIS A 141 -4.23 -5.66 3.01
CA HIS A 141 -5.68 -5.56 2.87
C HIS A 141 -6.14 -4.08 2.91
N PRO A 142 -7.10 -3.66 2.06
CA PRO A 142 -7.47 -2.25 1.92
C PRO A 142 -8.32 -1.67 3.06
N LEU A 143 -8.91 -2.51 3.93
CA LEU A 143 -9.83 -2.10 5.01
C LEU A 143 -9.35 -0.85 5.78
N PHE A 144 -8.12 -0.85 6.28
CA PHE A 144 -7.60 0.25 7.11
C PHE A 144 -7.27 1.54 6.34
N ARG A 145 -7.23 1.50 5.01
CA ARG A 145 -6.82 2.63 4.17
C ARG A 145 -7.95 3.21 3.34
N PHE A 146 -8.90 2.39 2.93
CA PHE A 146 -10.00 2.78 2.06
C PHE A 146 -11.37 2.63 2.72
N GLY A 147 -11.53 1.71 3.69
CA GLY A 147 -12.62 1.72 4.67
C GLY A 147 -14.06 1.75 4.12
N GLU A 148 -14.29 1.28 2.91
CA GLU A 148 -15.64 1.18 2.32
C GLU A 148 -16.36 -0.10 2.77
N GLU A 149 -17.69 -0.10 2.76
CA GLU A 149 -18.55 -1.25 3.16
C GLU A 149 -18.24 -2.53 2.35
N ASP A 150 -17.61 -2.39 1.18
CA ASP A 150 -17.25 -3.48 0.26
C ASP A 150 -15.94 -4.23 0.62
N VAL A 151 -15.14 -3.75 1.58
CA VAL A 151 -13.83 -4.34 1.95
C VAL A 151 -13.82 -4.98 3.34
N THR A 152 -14.86 -5.74 3.67
CA THR A 152 -15.04 -6.35 5.01
C THR A 152 -14.54 -7.79 5.12
N LYS A 153 -14.21 -8.44 4.00
CA LYS A 153 -13.71 -9.83 3.96
C LYS A 153 -12.29 -9.86 3.44
N TRP A 154 -11.48 -10.83 3.90
CA TRP A 154 -10.09 -11.03 3.45
C TRP A 154 -9.93 -11.02 1.92
N ASP A 155 -10.64 -11.89 1.20
CA ASP A 155 -10.57 -11.97 -0.26
C ASP A 155 -11.61 -11.04 -0.90
N CYS A 156 -11.56 -9.75 -0.56
CA CYS A 156 -12.48 -8.73 -1.08
C CYS A 156 -12.26 -8.38 -2.56
N GLY A 157 -11.29 -9.02 -3.23
CA GLY A 157 -10.93 -8.74 -4.62
C GLY A 157 -10.07 -7.49 -4.81
N TYR A 158 -9.57 -6.90 -3.71
CA TYR A 158 -8.73 -5.71 -3.73
C TYR A 158 -7.48 -5.88 -2.88
N ILE A 159 -6.38 -5.32 -3.37
CA ILE A 159 -5.11 -5.23 -2.66
C ILE A 159 -4.72 -3.77 -2.57
N ALA A 160 -4.33 -3.31 -1.38
CA ALA A 160 -3.79 -1.97 -1.20
C ALA A 160 -2.26 -2.01 -1.18
N GLY A 161 -1.62 -1.14 -1.97
CA GLY A 161 -0.22 -0.78 -1.78
C GLY A 161 -0.10 0.55 -1.05
N THR A 162 0.87 0.64 -0.13
CA THR A 162 1.18 1.88 0.58
C THR A 162 2.67 2.16 0.51
N ILE A 163 3.01 3.39 0.10
CA ILE A 163 4.36 3.94 0.17
C ILE A 163 4.35 5.11 1.16
N LEU A 164 5.32 5.14 2.07
CA LEU A 164 5.54 6.23 3.02
C LEU A 164 6.87 6.91 2.74
N LEU A 165 6.82 8.20 2.44
CA LEU A 165 7.98 9.06 2.29
C LEU A 165 8.01 10.03 3.48
N MET A 166 9.15 10.12 4.14
CA MET A 166 9.36 11.05 5.26
C MET A 166 10.60 11.91 5.00
N LYS A 167 10.54 13.15 5.45
CA LYS A 167 11.63 14.12 5.33
C LYS A 167 11.59 15.07 6.52
N ASP A 168 12.77 15.36 7.07
CA ASP A 168 12.94 16.43 8.05
C ASP A 168 12.79 17.81 7.38
N LEU A 169 12.07 18.73 8.06
CA LEU A 169 11.84 20.11 7.63
C LEU A 169 12.64 21.12 8.46
#